data_AF-A0AAE2CKK2-F1
#
_entry.id   AF-A0AAE2CKK2-F1
#
_cell.length_a   1.000
_cell.length_b   1.000
_cell.length_c   1.000
_cell.angle_alpha   90.00
_cell.angle_beta   90.00
_cell.angle_gamma   90.00
#
_symmetry.space_group_name_H-M   'P 1'
#
loop_
_entity.id
_entity.type
_entity.pdbx_description
1 polymer ?
#
loop_
_entity_poly.entity_id
_entity_poly.type
_entity_poly.pdbx_seq_one_letter_code
_entity_poly.pdbx_strand_id
1 'polypeptide(L)'
;MDTDGDGKVDLSEFLTFMRREGYSHMRSPYFFSELDHDGNGALDFSEVMTLYYIIKSGRPFCDCCGNFIPGIFFSCVECFKNPQSSFNLCHDCYCSTKCNHNHNGRV
;
A
#
# COMPACT_ATOMS: atom_id res chain seq x y z
N MET A 1 -11.90 -8.52 11.79
CA MET A 1 -11.08 -7.31 11.55
C MET A 1 -11.69 -6.27 12.45
N ASP A 2 -12.98 -6.03 12.25
CA ASP A 2 -13.97 -5.75 13.29
C ASP A 2 -13.81 -6.75 14.46
N THR A 3 -13.53 -6.25 15.65
CA THR A 3 -13.31 -6.99 16.89
C THR A 3 -14.37 -6.71 17.95
N ASP A 4 -14.98 -5.53 17.91
CA ASP A 4 -16.06 -5.15 18.82
C ASP A 4 -17.47 -5.49 18.28
N GLY A 5 -17.57 -5.82 17.00
CA GLY A 5 -18.78 -6.29 16.33
C GLY A 5 -19.73 -5.16 15.92
N ASP A 6 -19.25 -3.92 15.79
CA ASP A 6 -20.07 -2.77 15.44
C ASP A 6 -20.42 -2.68 13.93
N GLY A 7 -19.85 -3.58 13.11
CA GLY A 7 -20.09 -3.66 11.68
C GLY A 7 -19.24 -2.71 10.85
N LYS A 8 -18.31 -1.99 11.47
CA LYS A 8 -17.30 -1.14 10.84
C LYS A 8 -15.91 -1.58 11.30
N VAL A 9 -14.88 -0.90 10.80
CA VAL A 9 -13.49 -1.12 11.24
C VAL A 9 -12.83 0.21 11.53
N ASP A 10 -12.55 0.46 12.80
CA ASP A 10 -11.83 1.68 13.19
C ASP A 10 -10.32 1.57 12.90
N LEU A 11 -9.61 2.69 13.07
CA LEU A 11 -8.16 2.75 12.83
C LEU A 11 -7.37 1.76 13.72
N SER A 12 -7.76 1.58 14.98
CA SER A 12 -7.07 0.68 15.92
C SER A 12 -7.21 -0.78 15.49
N GLU A 13 -8.42 -1.18 15.12
CA GLU A 13 -8.74 -2.51 14.60
C GLU A 13 -8.01 -2.79 13.29
N PHE A 14 -8.00 -1.82 12.38
CA PHE A 14 -7.24 -1.87 11.13
C PHE A 14 -5.75 -2.09 11.40
N LEU A 15 -5.11 -1.26 12.23
CA LEU A 15 -3.67 -1.36 12.51
C LEU A 15 -3.31 -2.67 13.21
N THR A 16 -4.20 -3.19 14.05
CA THR A 16 -4.05 -4.48 14.74
C THR A 16 -4.14 -5.63 13.74
N PHE A 17 -5.13 -5.60 12.86
CA PHE A 17 -5.29 -6.58 11.78
C PHE A 17 -4.07 -6.60 10.86
N MET A 18 -3.62 -5.43 10.37
CA MET A 18 -2.45 -5.33 9.49
C MET A 18 -1.19 -5.89 10.13
N ARG A 19 -1.00 -5.66 11.45
CA ARG A 19 0.12 -6.25 12.19
C ARG A 19 0.01 -7.77 12.24
N ARG A 20 -1.17 -8.29 12.57
CA ARG A 20 -1.40 -9.73 12.76
C ARG A 20 -1.20 -10.52 11.47
N GLU A 21 -1.67 -9.98 10.35
CA GLU A 21 -1.56 -10.63 9.03
C GLU A 21 -0.20 -10.38 8.34
N GLY A 22 0.69 -9.58 8.94
CA GLY A 22 2.01 -9.30 8.37
C GLY A 22 2.04 -8.25 7.26
N TYR A 23 0.97 -7.47 7.07
CA TYR A 23 0.89 -6.36 6.10
C TYR A 23 1.56 -5.09 6.64
N SER A 24 2.83 -5.20 7.02
CA SER A 24 3.60 -4.12 7.64
C SER A 24 3.67 -2.84 6.80
N HIS A 25 3.72 -2.96 5.47
CA HIS A 25 3.75 -1.86 4.51
C HIS A 25 2.39 -1.14 4.38
N MET A 26 1.28 -1.84 4.62
CA MET A 26 -0.07 -1.26 4.62
C MET A 26 -0.48 -0.70 5.98
N ARG A 27 0.28 -1.01 7.04
CA ARG A 27 -0.01 -0.59 8.41
C ARG A 27 0.32 0.89 8.64
N SER A 28 -0.51 1.77 8.10
CA SER A 28 -0.34 3.22 8.16
C SER A 28 -1.67 3.93 8.36
N PRO A 29 -1.76 4.92 9.28
CA PRO A 29 -2.93 5.80 9.38
C PRO A 29 -3.21 6.57 8.08
N TYR A 30 -2.17 6.90 7.32
CA TYR A 30 -2.33 7.55 6.02
C TYR A 30 -3.02 6.62 5.00
N PHE A 31 -2.64 5.34 4.97
CA PHE A 31 -3.30 4.39 4.08
C PHE A 31 -4.73 4.08 4.53
N PHE A 32 -5.00 4.08 5.84
CA PHE A 32 -6.37 4.01 6.35
C PHE A 32 -7.23 5.17 5.83
N SER A 33 -6.73 6.42 5.91
CA SER A 33 -7.48 7.57 5.39
C SER A 33 -7.68 7.57 3.87
N GLU A 34 -6.84 6.85 3.13
CA GLU A 34 -7.05 6.64 1.67
C GLU A 34 -8.15 5.61 1.39
N LEU A 35 -8.47 4.73 2.36
CA LEU A 35 -9.55 3.75 2.26
C LEU A 35 -10.88 4.31 2.78
N ASP A 36 -10.84 5.14 3.82
CA ASP A 36 -11.98 5.85 4.42
C ASP A 36 -12.45 6.98 3.49
N HIS A 37 -13.22 6.61 2.47
CA HIS A 37 -13.65 7.48 1.39
C HIS A 37 -14.72 8.47 1.85
N ASP A 38 -15.61 8.06 2.76
CA ASP A 38 -16.61 8.98 3.32
C ASP A 38 -16.07 9.85 4.47
N GLY A 39 -14.89 9.51 5.00
CA GLY A 39 -14.19 10.27 6.04
C GLY A 39 -14.85 10.17 7.40
N ASN A 40 -15.62 9.11 7.65
CA ASN A 40 -16.36 8.93 8.90
C ASN A 40 -15.47 8.41 10.05
N GLY A 41 -14.22 8.06 9.76
CA GLY A 41 -13.25 7.55 10.73
C GLY A 41 -13.27 6.04 10.92
N ALA A 42 -14.06 5.30 10.13
CA ALA A 42 -14.18 3.85 10.17
C ALA A 42 -14.52 3.28 8.79
N LEU A 43 -13.94 2.12 8.46
CA LEU A 43 -14.16 1.47 7.18
C LEU A 43 -15.47 0.67 7.19
N ASP A 44 -16.37 0.98 6.27
CA ASP A 44 -17.55 0.17 6.00
C ASP A 44 -17.24 -1.05 5.12
N PHE A 45 -18.24 -1.88 4.84
CA PHE A 45 -18.08 -3.08 4.03
C PHE A 45 -17.46 -2.81 2.64
N SER A 46 -17.85 -1.71 1.98
CA SER A 46 -17.38 -1.37 0.65
C SER A 46 -15.92 -0.91 0.66
N GLU A 47 -15.52 -0.16 1.69
CA GLU A 47 -14.15 0.30 1.91
C GLU A 47 -13.22 -0.85 2.28
N VAL A 48 -13.70 -1.78 3.11
CA VAL A 48 -13.01 -3.04 3.41
C VAL A 48 -12.87 -3.92 2.15
N MET A 49 -13.85 -3.94 1.25
CA MET A 49 -13.71 -4.63 -0.04
C MET A 49 -12.63 -4.00 -0.92
N THR A 50 -12.51 -2.68 -0.93
CA THR A 50 -11.39 -1.99 -1.61
C THR A 50 -10.05 -2.46 -1.07
N LEU A 51 -9.89 -2.52 0.26
CA LEU A 51 -8.70 -3.08 0.89
C LEU A 51 -8.42 -4.53 0.46
N TYR A 52 -9.45 -5.38 0.43
CA TYR A 52 -9.32 -6.77 -0.01
C TYR A 52 -8.81 -6.86 -1.45
N TYR A 53 -9.35 -6.06 -2.37
CA TYR A 53 -8.87 -6.02 -3.75
C TYR A 53 -7.41 -5.55 -3.84
N ILE A 54 -7.01 -4.55 -3.07
CA ILE A 54 -5.62 -4.07 -3.03
C ILE A 54 -4.68 -5.21 -2.60
N ILE A 55 -5.01 -5.92 -1.52
CA ILE A 55 -4.23 -7.06 -1.02
C ILE A 55 -4.17 -8.18 -2.06
N LYS A 56 -5.31 -8.59 -2.62
CA LYS A 56 -5.37 -9.76 -3.52
C LYS A 56 -4.78 -9.50 -4.90
N SER A 57 -4.84 -8.27 -5.39
CA SER A 57 -4.22 -7.90 -6.66
C SER A 57 -2.70 -7.75 -6.58
N GLY A 58 -2.12 -7.69 -5.37
CA GLY A 58 -0.69 -7.44 -5.20
C GLY A 58 -0.28 -6.03 -5.65
N ARG A 59 -1.19 -5.06 -5.57
CA ARG A 59 -0.91 -3.66 -5.93
C ARG A 59 0.29 -3.15 -5.11
N PRO A 60 1.32 -2.59 -5.78
CA PRO A 60 2.53 -2.18 -5.08
C PRO A 60 2.34 -0.87 -4.33
N PHE A 61 3.20 -0.69 -3.32
CA PHE A 61 3.45 0.59 -2.68
C PHE A 61 4.73 1.18 -3.26
N CYS A 62 4.89 2.49 -3.16
CA CYS A 62 6.10 3.15 -3.63
C CYS A 62 7.27 2.79 -2.71
N ASP A 63 8.31 2.17 -3.26
CA ASP A 63 9.52 1.77 -2.51
C ASP A 63 10.36 2.96 -2.02
N CYS A 64 10.01 4.18 -2.43
CA CYS A 64 10.71 5.39 -2.05
C CYS A 64 10.01 6.21 -0.97
N CYS A 65 8.72 6.52 -1.14
CA CYS A 65 7.96 7.28 -0.15
C CYS A 65 7.09 6.42 0.77
N GLY A 66 6.90 5.13 0.45
CA GLY A 66 6.07 4.21 1.22
C GLY A 66 4.56 4.37 0.99
N ASN A 67 4.12 5.31 0.16
CA ASN A 67 2.70 5.55 -0.09
C ASN A 67 2.11 4.51 -1.05
N PHE A 68 0.82 4.22 -0.89
CA PHE A 68 0.05 3.39 -1.82
C PHE A 68 0.02 4.03 -3.21
N ILE A 69 0.09 3.21 -4.27
CA ILE A 69 0.00 3.69 -5.65
C ILE A 69 -1.37 3.29 -6.25
N PRO A 70 -2.35 4.20 -6.28
CA PRO A 70 -3.70 3.87 -6.76
C PRO A 70 -3.76 3.63 -8.28
N GLY A 71 -2.82 4.21 -9.03
CA GLY A 71 -2.85 4.27 -10.49
C GLY A 71 -1.68 3.54 -11.16
N ILE A 72 -1.18 4.17 -12.23
CA ILE A 72 0.00 3.73 -12.97
C ILE A 72 1.24 3.91 -12.08
N PHE A 73 2.12 2.92 -12.10
CA PHE A 73 3.41 2.91 -11.40
C PHE A 73 4.53 2.55 -12.35
N PHE A 74 5.77 2.82 -11.93
CA PHE A 74 6.98 2.49 -12.66
C PHE A 74 7.75 1.41 -11.92
N SER A 75 8.03 0.28 -12.58
CA SER A 75 8.83 -0.80 -11.99
C SER A 75 10.22 -0.88 -12.63
N CYS A 76 11.24 -1.14 -11.81
CA CYS A 76 12.56 -1.48 -12.33
C CYS A 76 12.52 -2.86 -12.99
N VAL A 77 12.88 -2.92 -14.28
CA VAL A 77 12.89 -4.14 -15.07
C VAL A 77 13.88 -5.17 -14.54
N GLU A 78 15.04 -4.74 -14.02
CA GLU A 78 16.02 -5.65 -13.43
C GLU A 78 15.50 -6.29 -12.15
N CYS A 79 14.92 -5.51 -11.23
CA CYS A 79 14.29 -6.04 -10.03
C CYS A 79 13.14 -6.97 -10.39
N PHE A 80 12.25 -6.57 -11.31
CA PHE A 80 11.10 -7.38 -11.69
C PHE A 80 11.45 -8.80 -12.16
N LYS A 81 12.63 -9.00 -12.76
CA LYS A 81 13.12 -10.33 -13.17
C LYS A 81 13.53 -11.21 -11.97
N ASN A 82 13.79 -10.62 -10.80
CA ASN A 82 14.12 -11.33 -9.58
C ASN A 82 12.85 -11.61 -8.75
N PRO A 83 12.49 -12.88 -8.48
CA PRO A 83 11.32 -13.23 -7.68
C PRO A 83 11.31 -12.67 -6.24
N GLN A 84 12.46 -12.26 -5.72
CA GLN A 84 12.62 -11.80 -4.34
C GLN A 84 12.67 -10.28 -4.18
N SER A 85 12.64 -9.52 -5.27
CA SER A 85 12.83 -8.07 -5.22
C SER A 85 12.00 -7.39 -6.29
N SER A 86 11.10 -6.50 -5.91
CA SER A 86 10.53 -5.51 -6.81
C SER A 86 11.00 -4.12 -6.39
N PHE A 87 11.07 -3.20 -7.33
CA PHE A 87 11.26 -1.79 -7.03
C PHE A 87 10.27 -0.97 -7.86
N ASN A 88 9.28 -0.41 -7.20
CA ASN A 88 8.13 0.27 -7.77
C ASN A 88 8.09 1.71 -7.27
N LEU A 89 7.86 2.66 -8.19
CA LEU A 89 7.76 4.07 -7.89
C LEU A 89 6.39 4.61 -8.28
N CYS A 90 5.86 5.50 -7.44
CA CYS A 90 4.76 6.37 -7.85
C CYS A 90 5.26 7.39 -8.89
N HIS A 91 4.32 8.02 -9.60
CA HIS A 91 4.60 9.06 -10.59
C HIS A 91 5.53 10.16 -10.04
N ASP A 92 5.24 10.67 -8.84
CA ASP A 92 5.97 11.81 -8.28
C ASP A 92 7.41 11.44 -7.86
N CYS A 93 7.59 10.25 -7.32
CA CYS A 93 8.91 9.71 -6.97
C CYS A 93 9.76 9.42 -8.20
N TYR A 94 9.14 8.94 -9.28
CA TYR A 94 9.81 8.77 -10.56
C TYR A 94 10.27 10.11 -11.14
N CYS A 95 9.40 11.13 -11.16
CA CYS A 95 9.72 12.44 -11.73
C CYS A 95 10.72 13.26 -10.89
N SER A 96 10.76 13.08 -9.57
CA SER A 96 11.61 13.89 -8.69
C SER A 96 13.08 13.44 -8.62
N THR A 97 13.43 12.25 -9.12
CA THR A 97 14.79 11.64 -9.04
C THR A 97 15.40 11.56 -7.62
N LYS A 98 14.59 11.77 -6.57
CA LYS A 98 15.06 11.74 -5.18
C LYS A 98 15.24 10.32 -4.63
N CYS A 99 14.74 9.33 -5.35
CA CYS A 99 14.79 7.94 -4.97
C CYS A 99 16.09 7.31 -5.47
N ASN A 100 16.99 6.96 -4.56
CA ASN A 100 18.24 6.32 -4.92
C ASN A 100 18.01 4.83 -5.16
N HIS A 101 18.05 4.42 -6.42
CA HIS A 101 17.97 3.03 -6.84
C HIS A 101 18.85 2.86 -8.08
N ASN A 102 19.99 2.20 -7.91
CA ASN A 102 21.02 2.14 -8.93
C ASN A 102 21.49 0.69 -9.13
N HIS A 103 21.58 0.30 -10.40
CA HIS A 103 22.12 -0.98 -10.87
C HIS A 103 23.51 -0.85 -11.51
N ASN A 104 24.26 0.20 -11.15
CA ASN A 104 25.58 0.51 -11.70
C ASN A 104 25.59 0.61 -13.24
N GLY A 105 24.56 1.24 -13.81
CA GLY A 105 24.47 1.49 -15.25
C GLY A 105 24.08 0.29 -16.12
N ARG A 106 23.58 -0.80 -15.52
CA ARG A 106 22.92 -1.87 -16.26
C ARG A 106 21.44 -1.51 -16.45
N VAL A 107 20.95 -1.78 -17.65
CA VAL A 107 19.58 -1.52 -18.12
C VAL A 107 18.90 -2.85 -18.39
#